data_AF-A0A841DJA2-F1
#
_entry.id   AF-A0A841DJA2-F1
#
_cell.length_a   1.000
_cell.length_b   1.000
_cell.length_c   1.000
_cell.angle_alpha   90.00
_cell.angle_beta   90.00
_cell.angle_gamma   90.00
#
_symmetry.space_group_name_H-M   'P 1'
#
loop_
_entity.id
_entity.type
_entity.pdbx_description
1 polymer ?
#
loop_
_entity_poly.entity_id
_entity_poly.type
_entity_poly.pdbx_seq_one_letter_code
_entity_poly.pdbx_strand_id
1 'polypeptide(L)'
;MTGHTERPLLFLDVDGPILPFGEDPHRALRGTTPDARLARLTCELGSRLAALPCELVWATTWEEEANAEIAPRIGLPRLPVVTWPEPTDQHEREDRWFGLCWKTRPLVNWAGGRPFAWVDDEITDADRPAFRVIRHV
;
A
#
# COMPACT_ATOMS: atom_id res chain seq x y z
N MET A 1 20.71 -5.26 25.64
CA MET A 1 21.20 -6.12 24.54
C MET A 1 20.37 -7.38 24.59
N THR A 2 19.28 -7.54 23.83
CA THR A 2 19.20 -7.57 22.37
C THR A 2 17.91 -6.90 21.87
N GLY A 3 18.02 -5.79 21.16
CA GLY A 3 16.88 -5.24 20.42
C GLY A 3 16.65 -6.11 19.20
N HIS A 4 15.64 -6.99 19.26
CA HIS A 4 15.06 -7.50 18.03
C HIS A 4 14.35 -6.32 17.40
N THR A 5 15.04 -5.58 16.52
CA THR A 5 14.39 -4.56 15.71
C THR A 5 13.32 -5.30 14.92
N GLU A 6 12.04 -5.07 15.26
CA GLU A 6 10.92 -5.61 14.50
C GLU A 6 11.14 -5.28 13.03
N ARG A 7 10.83 -6.24 12.14
CA ARG A 7 11.02 -6.03 10.71
C ARG A 7 10.25 -4.78 10.29
N PRO A 8 10.79 -3.96 9.37
CA PRO A 8 10.07 -2.81 8.88
C PRO A 8 8.76 -3.24 8.23
N LEU A 9 7.76 -2.37 8.28
CA LEU A 9 6.49 -2.58 7.59
C LEU A 9 6.58 -2.13 6.14
N LEU A 10 5.82 -2.77 5.27
CA LEU A 10 5.59 -2.30 3.91
C LEU A 10 4.08 -2.25 3.66
N PHE A 11 3.55 -1.03 3.65
CA PHE A 11 2.17 -0.74 3.32
C PHE A 11 1.98 -0.75 1.80
N LEU A 12 1.07 -1.58 1.30
CA LEU A 12 0.80 -1.76 -0.13
C LEU A 12 -0.61 -1.29 -0.47
N ASP A 13 -0.71 -0.34 -1.39
CA ASP A 13 -1.94 -0.14 -2.13
C ASP A 13 -2.07 -1.12 -3.30
N VAL A 14 -3.31 -1.35 -3.75
CA VAL A 14 -3.65 -2.24 -4.86
C VAL A 14 -3.67 -1.46 -6.17
N ASP A 15 -4.48 -0.41 -6.27
CA ASP A 15 -4.65 0.37 -7.50
C ASP A 15 -3.39 1.18 -7.78
N GLY A 16 -2.82 1.04 -8.99
CA GLY A 16 -1.54 1.69 -9.31
C GLY A 16 -0.35 0.75 -9.12
N PRO A 17 0.13 0.47 -7.88
CA PRO A 17 1.31 -0.36 -7.65
C PRO A 17 1.15 -1.81 -8.10
N ILE A 18 0.04 -2.47 -7.72
CA ILE A 18 -0.19 -3.90 -8.00
C ILE A 18 -1.07 -4.07 -9.24
N LEU A 19 -2.06 -3.20 -9.39
CA LEU A 19 -2.93 -3.11 -10.56
C LEU A 19 -2.68 -1.81 -11.31
N PRO A 20 -1.64 -1.75 -12.17
CA PRO A 20 -1.32 -0.55 -12.94
C PRO A 20 -2.50 -0.02 -13.75
N PHE A 21 -2.66 1.30 -13.71
CA PHE A 21 -3.62 2.00 -14.57
C PHE A 21 -3.20 1.92 -16.04
N GLY A 22 -4.20 1.91 -16.93
CA GLY A 22 -4.00 1.87 -18.38
C GLY A 22 -4.19 0.50 -19.01
N GLU A 23 -4.39 0.52 -20.33
CA GLU A 23 -4.58 -0.65 -21.18
C GLU A 23 -3.24 -1.26 -21.59
N ASP A 24 -3.21 -2.58 -21.81
CA ASP A 24 -2.10 -3.22 -22.49
C ASP A 24 -2.16 -2.82 -23.99
N PRO A 25 -1.13 -2.15 -24.56
CA PRO A 25 -1.12 -1.80 -25.97
C PRO A 25 -1.23 -3.02 -26.90
N HIS A 26 -0.87 -4.22 -26.44
CA HIS A 26 -1.02 -5.48 -27.20
C HIS A 26 -2.43 -6.08 -27.12
N ARG A 27 -3.29 -5.61 -26.22
CA ARG A 27 -4.62 -6.21 -25.95
C ARG A 27 -5.78 -5.22 -25.99
N ALA A 28 -5.52 -3.96 -26.33
CA ALA A 28 -6.48 -2.85 -26.42
C ALA A 28 -7.68 -3.08 -27.37
N LEU A 29 -7.72 -4.19 -28.12
CA LEU A 29 -8.86 -4.56 -28.98
C LEU A 29 -10.07 -5.11 -28.22
N ARG A 30 -9.95 -5.42 -26.92
CA ARG A 30 -11.07 -5.90 -26.09
C ARG A 30 -11.13 -5.02 -24.84
N GLY A 31 -12.13 -4.15 -24.78
CA GLY A 31 -12.28 -3.12 -23.74
C GLY A 31 -11.92 -3.60 -22.33
N THR A 32 -11.34 -2.70 -21.55
CA THR A 32 -10.83 -2.97 -20.21
C THR A 32 -11.94 -3.23 -19.22
N THR A 33 -12.31 -4.50 -19.04
CA THR A 33 -13.08 -4.94 -17.86
C THR A 33 -12.14 -5.09 -16.65
N PRO A 34 -12.64 -4.94 -15.41
CA PRO A 34 -11.86 -5.24 -14.20
C PRO A 34 -11.18 -6.62 -14.24
N ASP A 35 -11.86 -7.63 -14.79
CA ASP A 35 -11.33 -8.99 -14.99
C ASP A 35 -10.07 -9.02 -15.87
N ALA A 36 -10.03 -8.20 -16.91
CA ALA A 36 -8.87 -8.13 -17.81
C ALA A 36 -7.64 -7.55 -17.11
N ARG A 37 -7.83 -6.63 -16.15
CA ARG A 37 -6.73 -6.08 -15.35
C ARG A 37 -6.21 -7.08 -14.33
N LEU A 38 -7.11 -7.79 -13.65
CA LEU A 38 -6.76 -8.84 -12.69
C LEU A 38 -6.02 -10.01 -13.35
N ALA A 39 -6.36 -10.35 -14.59
CA ALA A 39 -5.67 -11.38 -15.37
C ALA A 39 -4.19 -11.08 -15.67
N ARG A 40 -3.72 -9.84 -15.42
CA ARG A 40 -2.31 -9.46 -15.59
C ARG A 40 -1.45 -9.76 -14.35
N LEU A 41 -2.07 -10.09 -13.23
CA LEU A 41 -1.36 -10.42 -12.00
C LEU A 41 -0.61 -11.73 -12.16
N THR A 42 0.62 -11.77 -11.68
CA THR A 42 1.49 -12.95 -11.75
C THR A 42 1.98 -13.34 -10.36
N CYS A 43 2.16 -14.64 -10.14
CA CYS A 43 2.76 -15.13 -8.89
C CYS A 43 4.22 -14.68 -8.71
N GLU A 44 4.91 -14.25 -9.79
CA GLU A 44 6.26 -13.71 -9.70
C GLU A 44 6.29 -12.40 -8.90
N LEU A 45 5.28 -11.53 -9.07
CA LEU A 45 5.15 -10.31 -8.28
C LEU A 45 5.08 -10.62 -6.77
N GLY A 46 4.17 -11.53 -6.36
CA GLY A 46 4.05 -11.89 -4.95
C GLY A 46 5.30 -12.59 -4.42
N SER A 47 5.99 -13.39 -5.23
CA SER A 47 7.27 -14.00 -4.84
C SER A 47 8.35 -12.95 -4.57
N ARG A 48 8.43 -11.90 -5.40
CA ARG A 48 9.36 -10.78 -5.19
C ARG A 48 8.99 -9.96 -3.95
N LEU A 49 7.70 -9.72 -3.71
CA LEU A 49 7.22 -9.02 -2.50
C LEU A 49 7.52 -9.82 -1.23
N ALA A 50 7.25 -11.13 -1.23
CA ALA A 50 7.49 -12.01 -0.09
C ALA A 50 8.99 -12.19 0.24
N ALA A 51 9.87 -11.95 -0.73
CA ALA A 51 11.32 -12.00 -0.53
C ALA A 51 11.90 -10.75 0.16
N LEU A 52 11.12 -9.66 0.28
CA LEU A 52 11.58 -8.45 0.95
C LEU A 52 11.73 -8.70 2.47
N PRO A 53 12.75 -8.10 3.13
CA PRO A 53 12.98 -8.25 4.56
C PRO A 53 12.02 -7.38 5.41
N CYS A 54 10.75 -7.32 5.03
CA CYS A 54 9.71 -6.53 5.68
C CYS A 54 8.46 -7.38 5.96
N GLU A 55 7.55 -6.84 6.75
CA GLU A 55 6.21 -7.38 6.93
C GLU A 55 5.24 -6.61 6.01
N LEU A 56 4.56 -7.34 5.12
CA LEU A 56 3.61 -6.77 4.18
C LEU A 56 2.26 -6.51 4.85
N VAL A 57 1.65 -5.36 4.56
CA VAL A 57 0.34 -4.95 5.08
C VAL A 57 -0.46 -4.30 3.94
N TRP A 58 -1.72 -4.69 3.78
CA TRP A 58 -2.63 -4.02 2.84
C TRP A 58 -3.01 -2.65 3.37
N ALA A 59 -2.68 -1.62 2.60
CA ALA A 59 -3.01 -0.22 2.82
C ALA A 59 -3.78 0.30 1.60
N THR A 60 -4.93 -0.33 1.37
CA THR A 60 -5.79 -0.06 0.20
C THR A 60 -7.24 0.13 0.62
N THR A 61 -8.01 0.83 -0.20
CA THR A 61 -9.48 0.96 -0.08
C THR A 61 -10.21 -0.35 -0.43
N TRP A 62 -9.50 -1.33 -1.01
CA TRP A 62 -9.99 -2.70 -1.18
C TRP A 62 -10.03 -3.49 0.12
N GLU A 63 -9.50 -2.97 1.23
CA GLU A 63 -9.58 -3.60 2.56
C GLU A 63 -9.36 -5.13 2.54
N GLU A 64 -10.34 -5.93 3.00
CA GLU A 64 -10.27 -7.38 3.03
C GLU A 64 -10.50 -8.03 1.66
N GLU A 65 -11.14 -7.33 0.73
CA GLU A 65 -11.26 -7.74 -0.66
C GLU A 65 -9.88 -7.88 -1.32
N ALA A 66 -8.85 -7.16 -0.86
CA ALA A 66 -7.47 -7.41 -1.29
C ALA A 66 -6.99 -8.82 -0.96
N ASN A 67 -7.37 -9.36 0.20
CA ASN A 67 -7.07 -10.74 0.57
C ASN A 67 -7.92 -11.75 -0.20
N ALA A 68 -9.16 -11.41 -0.56
CA ALA A 68 -10.04 -12.28 -1.32
C ALA A 68 -9.64 -12.35 -2.80
N GLU A 69 -9.31 -11.20 -3.40
CA GLU A 69 -9.13 -11.08 -4.84
C GLU A 69 -7.65 -11.01 -5.25
N ILE A 70 -6.83 -10.25 -4.55
CA ILE A 70 -5.45 -9.98 -5.00
C ILE A 70 -4.50 -11.05 -4.52
N ALA A 71 -4.48 -11.34 -3.21
CA ALA A 71 -3.50 -12.24 -2.60
C ALA A 71 -3.41 -13.62 -3.30
N PRO A 72 -4.53 -14.33 -3.62
CA PRO A 72 -4.46 -15.62 -4.29
C PRO A 72 -3.88 -15.55 -5.71
N ARG A 73 -4.12 -14.43 -6.43
CA ARG A 73 -3.68 -14.24 -7.83
C ARG A 73 -2.18 -13.97 -7.94
N ILE A 74 -1.57 -13.39 -6.90
CA ILE A 74 -0.13 -13.15 -6.81
C ILE A 74 0.61 -14.17 -5.92
N GLY A 75 -0.10 -15.15 -5.35
CA GLY A 75 0.50 -16.20 -4.52
C GLY A 75 0.97 -15.72 -3.15
N LEU A 76 0.41 -14.63 -2.63
CA LEU A 76 0.65 -14.19 -1.26
C LEU A 76 -0.31 -14.86 -0.28
N PRO A 77 0.10 -15.12 0.97
CA PRO A 77 -0.83 -15.49 2.02
C PRO A 77 -1.74 -14.31 2.36
N ARG A 78 -2.76 -14.56 3.18
CA ARG A 78 -3.56 -13.49 3.77
C ARG A 78 -2.64 -12.53 4.56
N LEU A 79 -2.74 -11.24 4.30
CA LEU A 79 -1.97 -10.20 4.97
C LEU A 79 -2.85 -9.42 5.96
N PRO A 80 -2.26 -8.76 6.97
CA PRO A 80 -2.94 -7.74 7.76
C PRO A 80 -3.46 -6.61 6.87
N VAL A 81 -4.58 -6.01 7.27
CA VAL A 81 -5.26 -4.91 6.55
C VAL A 81 -5.32 -3.70 7.47
N VAL A 82 -4.98 -2.51 6.94
CA VAL A 82 -5.19 -1.24 7.63
C VAL A 82 -6.68 -0.94 7.68
N THR A 83 -7.19 -0.69 8.88
CA THR A 83 -8.55 -0.17 9.06
C THR A 83 -8.53 1.34 8.97
N TRP A 84 -9.34 1.90 8.09
CA TRP A 84 -9.43 3.35 7.87
C TRP A 84 -10.42 3.97 8.86
N PRO A 85 -9.98 4.86 9.77
CA PRO A 85 -10.91 5.58 10.62
C PRO A 85 -11.69 6.61 9.81
N GLU A 86 -12.94 6.86 10.19
CA GLU A 86 -13.72 7.97 9.63
C GLU A 86 -12.95 9.29 9.83
N PRO A 87 -12.72 10.07 8.77
CA PRO A 87 -12.04 11.35 8.91
C PRO A 87 -12.89 12.31 9.76
N THR A 88 -12.21 13.08 10.61
CA THR A 88 -12.86 14.21 11.29
C THR A 88 -12.64 15.47 10.46
N ASP A 89 -13.57 16.42 10.49
CA ASP A 89 -13.39 17.70 9.77
C ASP A 89 -12.08 18.40 10.15
N GLN A 90 -11.60 18.20 11.38
CA GLN A 90 -10.31 18.72 11.83
C GLN A 90 -9.16 18.06 11.07
N HIS A 91 -9.11 16.73 11.02
CA HIS A 91 -8.07 16.01 10.29
C HIS A 91 -8.06 16.38 8.81
N GLU A 92 -9.24 16.45 8.16
CA GLU A 92 -9.32 16.84 6.74
C GLU A 92 -8.78 18.24 6.48
N ARG A 93 -9.12 19.21 7.35
CA ARG A 93 -8.62 20.58 7.24
C ARG A 93 -7.11 20.63 7.41
N GLU A 94 -6.58 19.92 8.39
CA GLU A 94 -5.13 19.88 8.64
C GLU A 94 -4.40 19.18 7.50
N ASP A 95 -4.89 18.04 7.01
CA ASP A 95 -4.29 17.31 5.89
C ASP A 95 -4.27 18.17 4.63
N ARG A 96 -5.38 18.86 4.34
CA ARG A 96 -5.42 19.84 3.24
C ARG A 96 -4.45 21.00 3.45
N TRP A 97 -4.31 21.49 4.67
CA TRP A 97 -3.39 22.60 5.00
C TRP A 97 -1.93 22.20 4.79
N PHE A 98 -1.55 20.97 5.17
CA PHE A 98 -0.21 20.43 5.01
C PHE A 98 0.03 19.74 3.66
N GLY A 99 -1.02 19.58 2.85
CA GLY A 99 -0.97 18.86 1.58
C GLY A 99 -0.79 17.34 1.73
N LEU A 100 -1.14 16.77 2.88
CA LEU A 100 -0.98 15.33 3.14
C LEU A 100 -2.06 14.52 2.42
N CYS A 101 -1.68 13.34 1.95
CA CYS A 101 -2.62 12.29 1.61
C CYS A 101 -3.40 11.87 2.87
N TRP A 102 -4.69 11.65 2.71
CA TRP A 102 -5.60 11.27 3.79
C TRP A 102 -5.20 9.93 4.45
N LYS A 103 -4.47 9.05 3.73
CA LYS A 103 -3.92 7.79 4.28
C LYS A 103 -2.70 8.01 5.19
N THR A 104 -2.00 9.15 5.08
CA THR A 104 -0.73 9.39 5.76
C THR A 104 -0.84 9.26 7.29
N ARG A 105 -1.83 9.92 7.91
CA ARG A 105 -2.00 9.85 9.38
C ARG A 105 -2.43 8.47 9.88
N PRO A 106 -3.46 7.81 9.31
CA PRO A 106 -3.78 6.43 9.66
C PRO A 106 -2.59 5.49 9.58
N LEU A 107 -1.75 5.60 8.53
CA LEU A 107 -0.58 4.73 8.35
C LEU A 107 0.51 4.99 9.38
N VAL A 108 0.80 6.26 9.69
CA VAL A 108 1.74 6.61 10.76
C VAL A 108 1.27 6.06 12.11
N ASN A 109 -0.02 6.21 12.42
CA ASN A 109 -0.60 5.68 13.65
C ASN A 109 -0.58 4.15 13.68
N TRP A 110 -0.91 3.49 12.57
CA TRP A 110 -0.89 2.03 12.44
C TRP A 110 0.53 1.48 12.65
N ALA A 111 1.53 2.13 12.07
CA ALA A 111 2.93 1.74 12.22
C ALA A 111 3.41 1.82 13.67
N GLY A 112 2.79 2.64 14.53
CA GLY A 112 3.07 2.66 15.97
C GLY A 112 4.54 2.95 16.32
N GLY A 113 5.25 3.69 15.46
CA GLY A 113 6.68 3.98 15.61
C GLY A 113 7.63 2.95 15.00
N ARG A 114 7.12 1.86 14.39
CA ARG A 114 7.93 0.93 13.60
C ARG A 114 8.41 1.61 12.31
N PRO A 115 9.66 1.36 11.86
CA PRO A 115 10.08 1.80 10.54
C PRO A 115 9.16 1.21 9.46
N PHE A 116 8.75 2.01 8.49
CA PHE A 116 7.90 1.54 7.40
C PHE A 116 8.25 2.18 6.06
N ALA A 117 7.88 1.50 4.99
CA ALA A 117 7.75 2.07 3.66
C ALA A 117 6.29 1.94 3.21
N TRP A 118 5.86 2.82 2.29
CA TRP A 118 4.51 2.84 1.76
C TRP A 118 4.60 2.99 0.23
N VAL A 119 3.87 2.13 -0.48
CA VAL A 119 3.81 2.10 -1.95
C VAL A 119 2.36 2.28 -2.37
N ASP A 120 2.08 3.42 -2.99
CA ASP A 120 0.73 3.90 -3.34
C ASP A 120 0.87 5.01 -4.38
N ASP A 121 -0.11 5.14 -5.27
CA ASP A 121 -0.10 6.11 -6.37
C ASP A 121 -0.63 7.50 -5.96
N GLU A 122 -1.33 7.62 -4.84
CA GLU A 122 -1.84 8.87 -4.28
C GLU A 122 -0.77 9.63 -3.47
N ILE A 123 0.41 9.03 -3.22
CA ILE A 123 1.50 9.68 -2.46
C ILE A 123 2.06 10.86 -3.23
N THR A 124 2.18 12.01 -2.55
CA THR A 124 2.79 13.21 -3.11
C THR A 124 4.07 13.60 -2.38
N ASP A 125 4.81 14.58 -2.92
CA ASP A 125 6.02 15.09 -2.27
C ASP A 125 5.75 15.72 -0.88
N ALA A 126 4.52 16.18 -0.62
CA ALA A 126 4.11 16.75 0.67
C ALA A 126 4.08 15.71 1.80
N ASP A 127 3.97 14.42 1.46
CA ASP A 127 3.94 13.33 2.42
C ASP A 127 5.35 12.91 2.88
N ARG A 128 6.40 13.29 2.13
CA ARG A 128 7.81 12.91 2.41
C ARG A 128 8.30 13.23 3.83
N PRO A 129 7.94 14.36 4.48
CA PRO A 129 8.36 14.64 5.84
C PRO A 129 7.83 13.61 6.86
N ALA A 130 6.64 13.03 6.63
CA ALA A 130 6.11 11.96 7.48
C ALA A 130 6.93 10.66 7.34
N PHE A 131 7.56 10.44 6.18
CA PHE A 131 8.37 9.25 5.89
C PHE A 131 9.85 9.40 6.23
N ARG A 132 10.34 10.63 6.49
CA ARG A 132 11.78 10.90 6.67
C ARG A 132 12.31 10.59 8.08
N VAL A 133 11.63 9.78 8.87
CA VAL A 133 12.17 9.18 10.10
C VAL A 133 12.67 7.75 9.82
N ILE A 134 13.48 7.60 8.76
CA ILE A 134 14.50 6.55 8.68
C ILE A 134 15.83 7.25 8.39
N ARG A 135 16.30 8.01 9.38
CA ARG A 135 17.74 8.27 9.55
C ARG A 135 18.16 7.57 10.83
N HIS A 136 18.67 6.34 10.68
CA HIS A 136 19.66 5.89 11.64
C HIS A 136 20.95 6.67 11.34
N VAL A 137 21.33 7.47 12.33
CA VAL A 137 22.68 7.93 12.71
C VAL A 137 23.85 7.47 11.82
#